data_AF-A0A554IEG5-F1
#
_entry.id   AF-A0A554IEG5-F1
#
_cell.length_a   1.000
_cell.length_b   1.000
_cell.length_c   1.000
_cell.angle_alpha   90.00
_cell.angle_beta   90.00
_cell.angle_gamma   90.00
#
_symmetry.space_group_name_H-M   'P 1'
#
loop_
_entity.id
_entity.type
_entity.pdbx_description
1 polymer ?
#
loop_
_entity_poly.entity_id
_entity_poly.type
_entity_poly.pdbx_seq_one_letter_code
_entity_poly.pdbx_strand_id
1 'polypeptide(L)'
;MAMNKNKKPKIKCQKLAKGASIIEILIVIVIITIAMSSLFGVAAFSLRVSTSLKETVQADALARETIEAVRNFRDGTDWNTNGLGSLTVGISYYPQKTVDNPPKWTLIQGQESINGFVRKVVFSGVMRDGNFNIVESGGISDPDTKKATVTVSWKDKSIQIVSYLTNWKQ
;
A
#
# COMPACT_ATOMS: atom_id res chain seq x y z
N MET A 1 35.39 2.88 -91.89
CA MET A 1 34.27 2.38 -91.08
C MET A 1 34.50 2.83 -89.65
N ALA A 2 33.63 3.70 -89.13
CA ALA A 2 33.81 4.41 -87.86
C ALA A 2 33.08 3.72 -86.70
N MET A 3 33.35 4.22 -85.49
CA MET A 3 32.77 3.90 -84.16
C MET A 3 33.43 2.73 -83.40
N ASN A 4 33.60 2.77 -82.08
CA ASN A 4 32.82 3.48 -81.06
C ASN A 4 33.70 3.76 -79.81
N LYS A 5 33.77 5.01 -79.33
CA LYS A 5 34.44 5.35 -78.06
C LYS A 5 33.46 5.13 -76.91
N ASN A 6 33.71 4.10 -76.10
CA ASN A 6 32.95 3.81 -74.87
C ASN A 6 33.01 4.99 -73.89
N LYS A 7 31.89 5.70 -73.73
CA LYS A 7 31.69 6.71 -72.68
C LYS A 7 31.44 6.02 -71.34
N LYS A 8 32.35 6.21 -70.38
CA LYS A 8 32.15 5.79 -68.98
C LYS A 8 31.00 6.61 -68.33
N PRO A 9 30.14 6.00 -67.50
CA PRO A 9 29.06 6.71 -66.84
C PRO A 9 29.62 7.69 -65.79
N LYS A 10 29.25 8.96 -65.90
CA LYS A 10 29.55 9.97 -64.88
C LYS A 10 28.54 9.82 -63.74
N ILE A 11 28.98 9.29 -62.60
CA ILE A 11 28.20 9.29 -61.37
C ILE A 11 28.12 10.75 -60.89
N LYS A 12 26.94 11.37 -61.04
CA LYS A 12 26.68 12.68 -60.44
C LYS A 12 26.46 12.48 -58.94
N CYS A 13 27.47 12.78 -58.14
CA CYS A 13 27.31 12.97 -56.71
C CYS A 13 26.62 14.32 -56.49
N GLN A 14 25.31 14.32 -56.24
CA GLN A 14 24.60 15.55 -55.90
C GLN A 14 25.04 15.99 -54.50
N LYS A 15 25.71 17.14 -54.38
CA LYS A 15 25.93 17.78 -53.09
C LYS A 15 24.56 18.19 -52.52
N LEU A 16 24.11 17.49 -51.48
CA LEU A 16 23.06 17.99 -50.60
C LEU A 16 23.66 19.10 -49.73
N ALA A 17 23.59 20.33 -50.23
CA ALA A 17 23.80 21.52 -49.43
C ALA A 17 22.51 22.34 -49.47
N LYS A 18 21.56 21.96 -48.62
CA LYS A 18 20.40 22.79 -48.30
C LYS A 18 20.58 23.25 -46.85
N GLY A 19 20.71 24.56 -46.66
CA GLY A 19 20.69 25.15 -45.31
C GLY A 19 19.30 25.02 -44.69
N ALA A 20 19.23 24.94 -43.36
CA ALA A 20 17.96 24.93 -42.64
C ALA A 20 17.30 26.31 -42.72
N SER A 21 16.00 26.34 -43.02
CA SER A 21 15.24 27.60 -42.98
C SER A 21 14.88 27.97 -41.54
N ILE A 22 14.79 29.26 -41.23
CA ILE A 22 14.43 29.75 -39.87
C ILE A 22 13.07 29.16 -39.44
N ILE A 23 12.12 29.02 -40.36
CA ILE A 23 10.80 28.43 -40.09
C ILE A 23 10.89 26.94 -39.70
N GLU A 24 11.82 26.21 -40.29
CA GLU A 24 12.00 24.78 -40.02
C GLU A 24 12.56 24.57 -38.61
N ILE A 25 13.55 25.38 -38.22
CA ILE A 25 14.10 25.37 -36.86
C ILE A 25 13.00 25.70 -35.84
N LEU A 26 12.13 26.66 -36.15
CA LEU A 26 11.02 27.04 -35.28
C LEU A 26 10.02 25.87 -35.09
N ILE A 27 9.66 25.17 -36.17
CA ILE A 27 8.80 23.99 -36.11
C ILE A 27 9.43 22.89 -35.25
N VAL A 28 10.73 22.64 -35.43
CA VAL A 28 11.47 21.64 -34.64
C VAL A 28 11.45 21.98 -33.15
N ILE A 29 11.68 23.25 -32.79
CA ILE A 29 11.63 23.71 -31.38
C ILE A 29 10.22 23.51 -30.81
N VAL A 30 9.17 23.82 -31.57
CA VAL A 30 7.78 23.60 -31.12
C VAL A 30 7.51 22.12 -30.85
N ILE A 31 7.95 21.23 -31.74
CA ILE A 31 7.77 19.78 -31.57
C ILE A 31 8.54 19.28 -30.32
N ILE A 32 9.79 19.72 -30.16
CA ILE A 32 10.63 19.35 -29.01
C ILE A 32 10.03 19.85 -27.70
N THR A 33 9.54 21.08 -27.65
CA THR A 33 8.98 21.65 -26.41
C THR A 33 7.70 20.92 -25.99
N ILE A 34 6.80 20.60 -26.93
CA ILE A 34 5.60 19.80 -26.66
C ILE A 34 5.98 18.41 -26.12
N ALA A 35 6.94 17.75 -26.77
CA ALA A 35 7.44 16.45 -26.32
C ALA A 35 8.07 16.53 -24.92
N MET A 36 8.92 17.52 -24.67
CA MET A 36 9.59 17.72 -23.38
C MET A 36 8.60 18.00 -22.24
N SER A 37 7.60 18.84 -22.48
CA SER A 37 6.53 19.13 -21.51
C SER A 37 5.77 17.86 -21.11
N SER A 38 5.49 16.97 -22.08
CA SER A 38 4.84 15.69 -21.79
C SER A 38 5.69 14.78 -20.89
N LEU A 39 7.01 14.72 -21.15
CA LEU A 39 7.95 13.92 -20.35
C LEU A 39 8.05 14.43 -18.91
N PHE A 40 8.11 15.76 -18.72
CA PHE A 40 8.09 16.34 -17.38
C PHE A 40 6.78 16.04 -16.64
N GLY A 41 5.64 16.08 -17.34
CA GLY A 41 4.34 15.69 -16.78
C GLY A 41 4.33 14.25 -16.28
N VAL A 42 4.83 13.31 -17.09
CA VAL A 42 4.95 11.89 -16.71
C VAL A 42 5.90 11.70 -15.53
N ALA A 43 7.04 12.39 -15.52
CA ALA A 43 8.01 12.29 -14.43
C ALA A 43 7.42 12.79 -13.10
N ALA A 44 6.74 13.95 -13.11
CA ALA A 44 6.09 14.50 -11.93
C ALA A 44 4.96 13.60 -11.42
N PHE A 45 4.16 13.02 -12.33
CA PHE A 45 3.13 12.06 -11.99
C PHE A 45 3.72 10.79 -11.36
N SER A 46 4.79 10.24 -11.96
CA SER A 46 5.49 9.06 -11.45
C SER A 46 6.00 9.25 -10.02
N LEU A 47 6.60 10.41 -9.71
CA LEU A 47 7.06 10.73 -8.35
C LEU A 47 5.90 10.77 -7.34
N ARG A 48 4.75 11.34 -7.73
CA ARG A 48 3.56 11.38 -6.86
C ARG A 48 3.03 9.98 -6.58
N VAL A 49 2.97 9.13 -7.61
CA VAL A 49 2.57 7.72 -7.46
C VAL A 49 3.54 6.97 -6.56
N SER A 50 4.85 7.15 -6.76
CA SER A 50 5.90 6.52 -5.94
C SER A 50 5.76 6.89 -4.46
N THR A 51 5.51 8.16 -4.14
CA THR A 51 5.28 8.60 -2.76
C THR A 51 4.01 7.98 -2.18
N SER A 52 2.91 7.96 -2.94
CA SER A 52 1.67 7.31 -2.50
C SER A 52 1.82 5.81 -2.27
N LEU A 53 2.61 5.12 -3.09
CA LEU A 53 2.89 3.69 -2.92
C LEU A 53 3.71 3.45 -1.64
N LYS A 54 4.73 4.28 -1.38
CA LYS A 54 5.51 4.21 -0.15
C LYS A 54 4.63 4.35 1.10
N GLU A 55 3.71 5.32 1.11
CA GLU A 55 2.76 5.50 2.22
C GLU A 55 1.85 4.28 2.41
N THR A 56 1.38 3.69 1.30
CA THR A 56 0.51 2.51 1.34
C THR A 56 1.24 1.28 1.89
N VAL A 57 2.50 1.05 1.46
CA VAL A 57 3.33 -0.04 1.97
C VAL A 57 3.63 0.16 3.46
N GLN A 58 3.88 1.39 3.90
CA GLN A 58 4.11 1.68 5.31
C GLN A 58 2.85 1.45 6.16
N ALA A 59 1.67 1.85 5.66
CA ALA A 59 0.40 1.58 6.34
C ALA A 59 0.10 0.08 6.43
N ASP A 60 0.36 -0.69 5.37
CA ASP A 60 0.22 -2.16 5.38
C ASP A 60 1.17 -2.80 6.40
N ALA A 61 2.43 -2.35 6.45
CA ALA A 61 3.39 -2.82 7.44
C ALA A 61 2.93 -2.54 8.89
N LEU A 62 2.41 -1.35 9.17
CA LEU A 62 1.85 -0.99 10.47
C LEU A 62 0.61 -1.83 10.82
N ALA A 63 -0.26 -2.11 9.84
CA ALA A 63 -1.45 -2.93 10.04
C ALA A 63 -1.06 -4.39 10.34
N ARG A 64 -0.07 -4.94 9.62
CA ARG A 64 0.49 -6.27 9.87
C ARG A 64 1.17 -6.35 11.23
N GLU A 65 1.99 -5.37 11.59
CA GLU A 65 2.60 -5.32 12.93
C GLU A 65 1.52 -5.30 14.01
N THR A 66 0.43 -4.55 13.80
CA THR A 66 -0.67 -4.49 14.77
C THR A 66 -1.33 -5.84 14.97
N ILE A 67 -1.63 -6.58 13.89
CA ILE A 67 -2.27 -7.90 14.05
C ILE A 67 -1.30 -8.91 14.68
N GLU A 68 -0.02 -8.85 14.37
CA GLU A 68 1.00 -9.70 15.01
C GLU A 68 1.21 -9.34 16.49
N ALA A 69 1.16 -8.05 16.85
CA ALA A 69 1.16 -7.60 18.23
C ALA A 69 -0.07 -8.10 19.00
N VAL A 70 -1.24 -8.09 18.37
CA VAL A 70 -2.49 -8.63 18.95
C VAL A 70 -2.38 -10.16 19.13
N ARG A 71 -1.81 -10.90 18.16
CA ARG A 71 -1.53 -12.34 18.31
C ARG A 71 -0.55 -12.59 19.46
N ASN A 72 0.52 -11.81 19.54
CA ASN A 72 1.50 -11.94 20.62
C ASN A 72 0.88 -11.65 21.99
N PHE A 73 0.05 -10.61 22.10
CA PHE A 73 -0.71 -10.31 23.32
C PHE A 73 -1.62 -11.48 23.71
N ARG A 74 -2.37 -12.04 22.76
CA ARG A 74 -3.20 -13.24 22.98
C ARG A 74 -2.36 -14.41 23.50
N ASP A 75 -1.21 -14.65 22.90
CA ASP A 75 -0.36 -15.80 23.24
C ASP A 75 0.43 -15.56 24.55
N GLY A 76 0.59 -14.31 24.97
CA GLY A 76 1.25 -13.92 26.21
C GLY A 76 0.34 -13.74 27.43
N THR A 77 -0.99 -13.81 27.25
CA THR A 77 -1.99 -13.61 28.31
C THR A 77 -2.94 -14.81 28.46
N ASP A 78 -3.69 -14.84 29.56
CA ASP A 78 -4.82 -15.76 29.72
C ASP A 78 -6.05 -15.15 29.07
N TRP A 79 -6.79 -15.94 28.29
CA TRP A 79 -7.88 -15.42 27.46
C TRP A 79 -8.94 -14.65 28.26
N ASN A 80 -9.44 -15.22 29.36
CA ASN A 80 -10.59 -14.70 30.11
C ASN A 80 -10.20 -13.78 31.25
N THR A 81 -8.98 -13.90 31.77
CA THR A 81 -8.55 -13.15 32.97
C THR A 81 -7.97 -11.79 32.62
N ASN A 82 -7.06 -11.72 31.64
CA ASN A 82 -6.33 -10.50 31.29
C ASN A 82 -6.02 -10.36 29.78
N GLY A 83 -6.59 -11.23 28.95
CA GLY A 83 -6.38 -11.29 27.51
C GLY A 83 -7.60 -10.81 26.72
N LEU A 84 -7.69 -11.28 25.47
CA LEU A 84 -8.70 -10.82 24.50
C LEU A 84 -10.16 -11.11 24.90
N GLY A 85 -10.41 -12.16 25.69
CA GLY A 85 -11.74 -12.50 26.18
C GLY A 85 -12.28 -11.51 27.21
N SER A 86 -11.38 -10.79 27.91
CA SER A 86 -11.71 -9.80 28.94
C SER A 86 -11.90 -8.37 28.40
N LEU A 87 -11.53 -8.11 27.14
CA LEU A 87 -11.61 -6.79 26.53
C LEU A 87 -13.05 -6.40 26.16
N THR A 88 -13.37 -5.11 26.34
CA THR A 88 -14.64 -4.55 25.89
C THR A 88 -14.68 -4.52 24.36
N VAL A 89 -15.73 -5.12 23.78
CA VAL A 89 -15.95 -5.10 22.33
C VAL A 89 -16.50 -3.76 21.86
N GLY A 90 -16.29 -3.42 20.59
CA GLY A 90 -16.82 -2.21 19.96
C GLY A 90 -16.03 -0.92 20.24
N ILE A 91 -15.01 -0.97 21.10
CA ILE A 91 -14.11 0.16 21.35
C ILE A 91 -12.74 -0.05 20.70
N SER A 92 -12.02 1.05 20.50
CA SER A 92 -10.70 1.04 19.88
C SER A 92 -9.60 0.78 20.90
N TYR A 93 -8.61 0.00 20.50
CA TYR A 93 -7.35 -0.21 21.20
C TYR A 93 -6.17 -0.02 20.26
N TYR A 94 -4.96 0.13 20.79
CA TYR A 94 -3.72 0.09 20.04
C TYR A 94 -2.65 -0.73 20.79
N PRO A 95 -1.72 -1.39 20.06
CA PRO A 95 -0.65 -2.15 20.68
C PRO A 95 0.45 -1.24 21.21
N GLN A 96 0.91 -1.50 22.42
CA GLN A 96 2.05 -0.84 23.03
C GLN A 96 2.97 -1.88 23.66
N LYS A 97 4.29 -1.64 23.63
CA LYS A 97 5.25 -2.47 24.36
C LYS A 97 5.37 -1.99 25.81
N THR A 98 5.41 -2.94 26.75
CA THR A 98 5.75 -2.66 28.14
C THR A 98 7.23 -2.30 28.27
N VAL A 99 7.59 -1.72 29.43
CA VAL A 99 8.98 -1.43 29.81
C VAL A 99 9.69 -2.64 30.44
N ASP A 100 9.04 -3.80 30.45
CA ASP A 100 9.60 -5.04 31.00
C ASP A 100 10.80 -5.53 30.18
N ASN A 101 11.58 -6.45 30.77
CA ASN A 101 12.67 -7.14 30.08
C ASN A 101 12.46 -8.67 30.14
N PRO A 102 12.08 -9.34 29.03
CA PRO A 102 11.84 -8.78 27.70
C PRO A 102 10.52 -8.00 27.62
N PRO A 103 10.42 -7.01 26.72
CA PRO A 103 9.20 -6.23 26.54
C PRO A 103 8.07 -7.11 26.00
N LYS A 104 6.87 -6.89 26.50
CA LYS A 104 5.66 -7.61 26.09
C LYS A 104 4.71 -6.67 25.36
N TRP A 105 3.96 -7.19 24.40
CA TRP A 105 2.88 -6.43 23.79
C TRP A 105 1.68 -6.40 24.74
N THR A 106 1.09 -5.21 24.91
CA THR A 106 -0.18 -4.98 25.61
C THR A 106 -1.09 -4.13 24.72
N LEU A 107 -2.39 -4.12 25.02
CA LEU A 107 -3.38 -3.32 24.32
C LEU A 107 -3.88 -2.20 25.22
N ILE A 108 -3.78 -0.97 24.74
CA ILE A 108 -4.23 0.23 25.46
C ILE A 108 -5.45 0.80 24.73
N GLN A 109 -6.45 1.24 25.48
CA GLN A 109 -7.66 1.83 24.91
C GLN A 109 -7.34 3.14 24.17
N GLY A 110 -7.90 3.30 22.97
CA GLY A 110 -7.73 4.46 22.11
C GLY A 110 -7.14 4.12 20.76
N GLN A 111 -6.32 5.04 20.24
CA GLN A 111 -5.63 4.94 18.97
C GLN A 111 -4.23 5.55 19.11
N GLU A 112 -3.30 5.10 18.27
CA GLU A 112 -1.93 5.59 18.26
C GLU A 112 -1.64 6.39 16.99
N SER A 113 -0.94 7.51 17.13
CA SER A 113 -0.39 8.26 16.00
C SER A 113 1.11 8.00 15.88
N ILE A 114 1.54 7.47 14.73
CA ILE A 114 2.94 7.15 14.45
C ILE A 114 3.30 7.63 13.05
N ASN A 115 4.26 8.55 12.94
CA ASN A 115 4.78 9.05 11.66
C ASN A 115 3.70 9.54 10.67
N GLY A 116 2.62 10.16 11.16
CA GLY A 116 1.51 10.65 10.32
C GLY A 116 0.45 9.60 9.97
N PHE A 117 0.57 8.39 10.53
CA PHE A 117 -0.43 7.33 10.45
C PHE A 117 -1.14 7.21 11.79
N VAL A 118 -2.45 6.94 11.75
CA VAL A 118 -3.22 6.59 12.94
C VAL A 118 -3.60 5.13 12.85
N ARG A 119 -3.24 4.32 13.85
CA ARG A 119 -3.59 2.90 13.91
C ARG A 119 -4.46 2.58 15.12
N LYS A 120 -5.38 1.64 14.90
CA LYS A 120 -6.25 1.09 15.94
C LYS A 120 -6.68 -0.34 15.60
N VAL A 121 -7.10 -1.08 16.60
CA VAL A 121 -7.80 -2.36 16.49
C VAL A 121 -9.12 -2.28 17.25
N VAL A 122 -10.19 -2.76 16.64
CA VAL A 122 -11.51 -2.89 17.27
C VAL A 122 -11.87 -4.37 17.31
N PHE A 123 -12.31 -4.85 18.47
CA PHE A 123 -12.76 -6.22 18.65
C PHE A 123 -14.28 -6.31 18.58
N SER A 124 -14.78 -7.36 17.96
CA SER A 124 -16.21 -7.69 17.92
C SER A 124 -16.43 -9.14 18.34
N GLY A 125 -17.58 -9.39 18.95
CA GLY A 125 -18.06 -10.75 19.21
C GLY A 125 -18.30 -11.50 17.91
N VAL A 126 -18.19 -12.83 17.99
CA VAL A 126 -18.45 -13.74 16.88
C VAL A 126 -19.64 -14.60 17.26
N MET A 127 -20.49 -14.93 16.29
CA MET A 127 -21.63 -15.83 16.48
C MET A 127 -21.51 -17.04 15.55
N ARG A 128 -22.00 -18.19 16.00
CA ARG A 128 -22.04 -19.43 15.22
C ARG A 128 -23.45 -19.97 15.03
N ASP A 129 -23.75 -20.49 13.85
CA ASP A 129 -25.00 -21.23 13.60
C ASP A 129 -24.93 -22.67 14.14
N GLY A 130 -26.01 -23.43 13.96
CA GLY A 130 -26.08 -24.85 14.35
C GLY A 130 -25.13 -25.78 13.57
N ASN A 131 -24.49 -25.28 12.52
CA ASN A 131 -23.48 -25.98 11.73
C ASN A 131 -22.05 -25.49 12.06
N PHE A 132 -21.89 -24.69 13.11
CA PHE A 132 -20.62 -24.09 13.56
C PHE A 132 -20.01 -23.07 12.59
N ASN A 133 -20.75 -22.57 11.61
CA ASN A 133 -20.28 -21.50 10.72
C ASN A 133 -20.36 -20.14 11.41
N ILE A 134 -19.41 -19.24 11.12
CA ILE A 134 -19.48 -17.85 11.58
C ILE A 134 -20.61 -17.12 10.85
N VAL A 135 -21.51 -16.51 11.59
CA VAL A 135 -22.66 -15.74 11.07
C VAL A 135 -22.72 -14.34 11.67
N GLU A 136 -23.27 -13.38 10.93
CA GLU A 136 -23.39 -11.99 11.37
C GLU A 136 -24.59 -11.75 12.31
N SER A 137 -25.61 -12.61 12.27
CA SER A 137 -26.78 -12.56 13.15
C SER A 137 -27.48 -13.92 13.22
N GLY A 138 -28.38 -14.11 14.20
CA GLY A 138 -29.17 -15.34 14.35
C GLY A 138 -28.42 -16.56 14.86
N GLY A 139 -27.13 -16.42 15.17
CA GLY A 139 -26.30 -17.47 15.78
C GLY A 139 -26.19 -17.37 17.30
N ILE A 140 -25.49 -18.32 17.90
CA ILE A 140 -25.12 -18.36 19.31
C ILE A 140 -23.75 -17.66 19.47
N SER A 141 -23.62 -16.82 20.50
CA SER A 141 -22.36 -16.13 20.81
C SER A 141 -21.23 -17.12 21.08
N ASP A 142 -20.10 -16.95 20.41
CA ASP A 142 -18.85 -17.69 20.60
C ASP A 142 -17.89 -16.84 21.48
N PRO A 143 -17.83 -17.09 22.81
CA PRO A 143 -16.97 -16.32 23.71
C PRO A 143 -15.47 -16.57 23.47
N ASP A 144 -15.13 -17.72 22.91
CA ASP A 144 -13.76 -18.17 22.64
C ASP A 144 -13.24 -17.71 21.28
N THR A 145 -14.03 -16.93 20.53
CA THR A 145 -13.58 -16.26 19.30
C THR A 145 -13.84 -14.76 19.35
N LYS A 146 -12.88 -13.98 18.87
CA LYS A 146 -13.01 -12.52 18.65
C LYS A 146 -12.62 -12.17 17.23
N LYS A 147 -13.40 -11.30 16.59
CA LYS A 147 -13.04 -10.68 15.31
C LYS A 147 -12.24 -9.41 15.62
N ALA A 148 -10.99 -9.37 15.19
CA ALA A 148 -10.13 -8.19 15.28
C ALA A 148 -10.16 -7.45 13.94
N THR A 149 -10.56 -6.18 13.97
CA THR A 149 -10.53 -5.28 12.81
C THR A 149 -9.48 -4.23 13.05
N VAL A 150 -8.32 -4.39 12.43
CA VAL A 150 -7.23 -3.42 12.44
C VAL A 150 -7.50 -2.38 11.36
N THR A 151 -7.36 -1.10 11.70
CA THR A 151 -7.47 0.01 10.76
C THR A 151 -6.25 0.91 10.91
N VAL A 152 -5.59 1.20 9.79
CA VAL A 152 -4.54 2.22 9.72
C VAL A 152 -4.98 3.28 8.72
N SER A 153 -5.03 4.53 9.16
CA SER A 153 -5.46 5.68 8.34
C SER A 153 -4.37 6.73 8.24
N TRP A 154 -4.25 7.35 7.07
CA TRP A 154 -3.33 8.45 6.79
C TRP A 154 -3.94 9.37 5.73
N LYS A 155 -3.90 10.68 5.97
CA LYS A 155 -4.58 11.68 5.11
C LYS A 155 -6.06 11.25 4.91
N ASP A 156 -6.50 11.13 3.66
CA ASP A 156 -7.86 10.69 3.29
C ASP A 156 -7.91 9.20 2.90
N LYS A 157 -6.91 8.39 3.30
CA LYS A 157 -6.80 6.97 2.96
C LYS A 157 -6.78 6.10 4.21
N SER A 158 -7.20 4.85 4.04
CA SER A 158 -7.06 3.84 5.09
C SER A 158 -6.88 2.45 4.50
N ILE A 159 -6.30 1.56 5.30
CA ILE A 159 -6.24 0.12 5.06
C ILE A 159 -6.84 -0.60 6.26
N GLN A 160 -7.53 -1.71 6.00
CA GLN A 160 -8.11 -2.56 7.03
C GLN A 160 -7.65 -4.00 6.87
N ILE A 161 -7.27 -4.62 7.98
CA ILE A 161 -6.99 -6.05 8.07
C ILE A 161 -7.95 -6.65 9.10
N VAL A 162 -8.67 -7.69 8.69
CA VAL A 162 -9.59 -8.41 9.55
C VAL A 162 -9.02 -9.80 9.82
N SER A 163 -9.01 -10.21 11.09
CA SER A 163 -8.62 -11.56 11.49
C SER A 163 -9.54 -12.07 12.58
N TYR A 164 -9.80 -13.37 12.58
CA TYR A 164 -10.44 -14.05 13.68
C TYR A 164 -9.35 -14.63 14.59
N LEU A 165 -9.52 -14.44 15.89
CA LEU A 165 -8.61 -14.94 16.91
C LEU A 165 -9.41 -15.83 17.84
N THR A 166 -8.90 -17.03 18.08
CA THR A 166 -9.52 -18.04 18.94
C THR A 166 -8.72 -18.23 20.22
N ASN A 167 -9.41 -18.65 21.27
CA ASN A 167 -8.84 -19.17 22.50
C ASN A 167 -8.27 -20.58 22.25
N TRP A 168 -7.03 -20.66 21.80
CA TRP A 168 -6.44 -21.90 21.31
C TRP A 168 -5.77 -22.76 22.40
N LYS A 169 -5.55 -22.20 23.59
CA LYS A 169 -4.79 -22.87 24.67
C LYS A 169 -5.63 -23.78 25.56
N GLN A 170 -6.91 -23.95 25.25
CA GLN A 170 -7.82 -24.82 25.99
C GLN A 170 -7.59 -26.30 25.67
#